data_AF-A0A9R0WGC3-F1
#
_entry.id   AF-A0A9R0WGC3-F1
#
_cell.length_a   1.000
_cell.length_b   1.000
_cell.length_c   1.000
_cell.angle_alpha   90.00
_cell.angle_beta   90.00
_cell.angle_gamma   90.00
#
_symmetry.space_group_name_H-M   'P 1'
#
loop_
_entity.id
_entity.type
_entity.pdbx_description
1 polymer ?
#
loop_
_entity_poly.entity_id
_entity_poly.type
_entity_poly.pdbx_seq_one_letter_code
_entity_poly.pdbx_strand_id
1 'polypeptide(L)'
;MALNLTHQTGAAAIAATPQQGEAAHPDAGGEEARKVGVPVFVMMPLDTVRKDGSALNRRKAVQASLAALKSAGAAGIMVDVWWGIAESEGPGQYNFAGYIELMEMAKKAGLKVQAVMSFHQCGGNVGDSVKCGRRNYEYISLGADTLPALKGRSPVQCYADFMRAFRDHMAPYMGNTICEIQVGMGPAGELRYPSYPESNGTWSFPGIGEFQCYDRYMRASLKAAAEAVGRPEWGNAGPEDSGSYNQWPEDTGFFRREGGWNTDYGQFFMSWYSQAQCMPEALVSQVANAAKEAGVGLAGENALPRYDETAHDQVLATAAEKAEEDRMVAFTYLRMGPDLFQPDNWRRFAAFVKRMTETGVRDVSREQVEREAQGVAHATQGVVQEAAVALCN
;
A
#
# COMPACT_ATOMS: atom_id res chain seq x y z
N MET A 1 7.69 -8.26 14.28
CA MET A 1 7.16 -6.92 13.95
C MET A 1 7.19 -6.83 12.44
N ALA A 2 6.05 -6.65 11.77
CA ALA A 2 5.99 -6.77 10.31
C ALA A 2 6.37 -5.46 9.60
N LEU A 3 7.29 -5.54 8.64
CA LEU A 3 7.23 -4.68 7.47
C LEU A 3 6.14 -5.23 6.56
N ASN A 4 5.29 -4.36 6.03
CA ASN A 4 4.38 -4.76 4.96
C ASN A 4 5.18 -4.72 3.65
N LEU A 5 5.44 -5.91 3.11
CA LEU A 5 6.03 -6.10 1.78
C LEU A 5 4.90 -6.49 0.82
N THR A 6 4.65 -5.66 -0.20
CA THR A 6 3.65 -5.94 -1.23
C THR A 6 4.18 -7.01 -2.19
N HIS A 7 3.78 -8.26 -1.95
CA HIS A 7 4.26 -9.42 -2.71
C HIS A 7 3.30 -9.76 -3.87
N GLN A 8 3.83 -9.96 -5.08
CA GLN A 8 3.18 -10.79 -6.09
C GLN A 8 3.76 -12.21 -6.02
N THR A 9 2.92 -13.22 -6.18
CA THR A 9 3.31 -14.64 -6.18
C THR A 9 3.68 -15.08 -7.59
N GLY A 10 4.80 -15.81 -7.72
CA GLY A 10 5.27 -16.29 -9.01
C GLY A 10 4.49 -17.53 -9.49
N ALA A 11 3.91 -17.45 -10.68
CA ALA A 11 3.42 -18.63 -11.40
C ALA A 11 4.60 -19.38 -12.04
N ALA A 12 4.70 -20.69 -11.77
CA ALA A 12 5.76 -21.53 -12.34
C ALA A 12 5.52 -21.75 -13.84
N ALA A 13 6.52 -21.42 -14.67
CA ALA A 13 6.45 -21.58 -16.11
C ALA A 13 6.70 -23.04 -16.55
N ILE A 14 6.03 -23.44 -17.64
CA ILE A 14 6.09 -24.77 -18.23
C ILE A 14 7.44 -24.94 -18.95
N ALA A 15 8.09 -26.09 -18.78
CA ALA A 15 9.43 -26.33 -19.33
C ALA A 15 9.43 -26.40 -20.86
N ALA A 16 10.31 -25.61 -21.50
CA ALA A 16 10.68 -25.74 -22.90
C ALA A 16 12.21 -25.72 -23.01
N THR A 17 12.79 -26.76 -23.60
CA THR A 17 14.25 -26.99 -23.68
C THR A 17 14.84 -26.34 -24.94
N PRO A 18 15.91 -25.52 -24.84
CA PRO A 18 16.73 -25.15 -26.00
C PRO A 18 17.98 -26.03 -26.13
N GLN A 19 18.39 -26.30 -27.36
CA GLN A 19 19.61 -27.04 -27.68
C GLN A 19 20.88 -26.20 -27.49
N GLN A 20 22.01 -26.87 -27.23
CA GLN A 20 23.33 -26.25 -27.11
C GLN A 20 23.85 -25.76 -28.47
N GLY A 21 24.48 -24.57 -28.46
CA GLY A 21 25.29 -24.05 -29.57
C GLY A 21 26.28 -23.03 -29.03
N GLU A 22 27.58 -23.35 -29.11
CA GLU A 22 28.66 -22.47 -28.65
C GLU A 22 28.94 -21.34 -29.66
N ALA A 23 29.10 -20.10 -29.18
CA ALA A 23 29.77 -19.03 -29.93
C ALA A 23 30.40 -17.97 -29.00
N ALA A 24 31.72 -17.87 -29.08
CA ALA A 24 32.68 -16.89 -28.56
C ALA A 24 32.20 -15.61 -27.81
N HIS A 25 32.84 -15.35 -26.67
CA HIS A 25 32.91 -14.03 -26.01
C HIS A 25 33.68 -12.99 -26.85
N PRO A 26 33.31 -11.71 -26.71
CA PRO A 26 34.29 -10.63 -26.63
C PRO A 26 34.12 -9.73 -25.38
N ASP A 27 35.26 -9.31 -24.83
CA ASP A 27 35.54 -8.25 -23.83
C ASP A 27 34.48 -7.84 -22.80
N ALA A 28 34.74 -8.22 -21.54
CA ALA A 28 34.06 -7.69 -20.37
C ALA A 28 34.71 -6.37 -19.90
N GLY A 29 34.31 -5.25 -20.51
CA GLY A 29 34.49 -3.93 -19.91
C GLY A 29 33.56 -3.79 -18.70
N GLY A 30 34.08 -4.01 -17.49
CA GLY A 30 33.28 -3.95 -16.27
C GLY A 30 32.87 -2.52 -15.91
N GLU A 31 31.63 -2.13 -16.21
CA GLU A 31 30.98 -1.06 -15.47
C GLU A 31 30.71 -1.54 -14.04
N GLU A 32 31.28 -0.84 -13.05
CA GLU A 32 30.93 -1.08 -11.65
C GLU A 32 29.43 -0.83 -11.46
N ALA A 33 28.70 -1.86 -11.04
CA ALA A 33 27.28 -1.75 -10.71
C ALA A 33 27.11 -0.71 -9.58
N ARG A 34 26.70 0.49 -9.97
CA ARG A 34 26.56 1.66 -9.10
C ARG A 34 25.53 1.38 -8.02
N LYS A 35 25.97 0.96 -6.83
CA LYS A 35 25.10 0.67 -5.68
C LYS A 35 24.24 1.91 -5.34
N VAL A 36 22.96 1.86 -5.72
CA VAL A 36 22.02 2.98 -5.55
C VAL A 36 21.50 3.00 -4.12
N GLY A 37 21.52 4.15 -3.45
CA GLY A 37 20.87 4.33 -2.16
C GLY A 37 19.34 4.28 -2.28
N VAL A 38 18.64 3.83 -1.24
CA VAL A 38 17.18 3.67 -1.27
C VAL A 38 16.51 5.05 -1.04
N PRO A 39 15.68 5.53 -1.99
CA PRO A 39 14.97 6.79 -1.82
C PRO A 39 13.89 6.69 -0.73
N VAL A 40 13.86 7.69 0.16
CA VAL A 40 12.85 7.79 1.23
C VAL A 40 11.74 8.75 0.82
N PHE A 41 10.51 8.25 0.86
CA PHE A 41 9.28 9.01 0.73
C PHE A 41 8.62 9.17 2.11
N VAL A 42 7.72 10.14 2.27
CA VAL A 42 6.94 10.31 3.51
C VAL A 42 5.45 10.39 3.20
N MET A 43 4.66 9.58 3.90
CA MET A 43 3.20 9.56 3.75
C MET A 43 2.58 10.84 4.32
N MET A 44 1.78 11.53 3.51
CA MET A 44 1.07 12.75 3.89
C MET A 44 -0.01 12.51 4.96
N PRO A 45 -0.48 13.53 5.69
CA PRO A 45 -1.70 13.46 6.50
C PRO A 45 -2.89 12.96 5.69
N LEU A 46 -3.72 12.10 6.28
CA LEU A 46 -4.92 11.54 5.63
C LEU A 46 -5.88 12.63 5.12
N ASP A 47 -5.95 13.75 5.83
CA ASP A 47 -6.81 14.90 5.56
C ASP A 47 -6.16 15.97 4.66
N THR A 48 -5.08 15.68 3.93
CA THR A 48 -4.33 16.68 3.14
C THR A 48 -5.20 17.45 2.13
N VAL A 49 -6.20 16.81 1.54
CA VAL A 49 -7.16 17.42 0.61
C VAL A 49 -8.51 17.61 1.32
N ARG A 50 -9.22 18.70 1.02
CA ARG A 50 -10.58 18.95 1.52
C ARG A 50 -11.55 17.86 1.07
N LYS A 51 -12.60 17.60 1.86
CA LYS A 51 -13.62 16.60 1.56
C LYS A 51 -14.39 16.85 0.26
N ASP A 52 -14.42 18.10 -0.21
CA ASP A 52 -15.03 18.52 -1.48
C ASP A 52 -14.07 18.47 -2.68
N GLY A 53 -12.80 18.08 -2.47
CA GLY A 53 -11.74 18.05 -3.48
C GLY A 53 -11.24 19.43 -3.95
N SER A 54 -11.80 20.54 -3.45
CA SER A 54 -11.64 21.88 -4.02
C SER A 54 -10.23 22.47 -3.87
N ALA A 55 -9.54 22.15 -2.79
CA ALA A 55 -8.23 22.70 -2.43
C ALA A 55 -7.56 21.85 -1.33
N LEU A 56 -6.31 22.19 -1.01
CA LEU A 56 -5.64 21.65 0.16
C LEU A 56 -6.27 22.11 1.48
N ASN A 57 -6.25 21.21 2.46
CA ASN A 57 -6.32 21.59 3.87
C ASN A 57 -4.96 22.13 4.30
N ARG A 58 -4.97 23.15 5.18
CA ARG A 58 -3.76 23.66 5.85
C ARG A 58 -2.59 23.94 4.89
N ARG A 59 -2.87 24.55 3.72
CA ARG A 59 -1.91 24.80 2.61
C ARG A 59 -0.53 25.33 3.06
N LYS A 60 -0.49 26.25 4.04
CA LYS A 60 0.77 26.77 4.61
C LYS A 60 1.59 25.68 5.32
N ALA A 61 0.93 24.81 6.09
CA ALA A 61 1.54 23.64 6.73
C ALA A 61 2.14 22.72 5.67
N VAL A 62 1.37 22.38 4.63
CA VAL A 62 1.85 21.56 3.51
C VAL A 62 3.09 22.19 2.87
N GLN A 63 3.08 23.50 2.63
CA GLN A 63 4.24 24.20 2.05
C GLN A 63 5.50 24.12 2.94
N ALA A 64 5.36 24.40 4.24
CA ALA A 64 6.46 24.32 5.20
C ALA A 64 6.99 22.88 5.33
N SER A 65 6.09 21.91 5.46
CA SER A 65 6.44 20.49 5.52
C SER A 65 7.18 19.99 4.29
N LEU A 66 6.75 20.35 3.07
CA LEU A 66 7.46 19.97 1.85
C LEU A 66 8.87 20.57 1.79
N ALA A 67 9.04 21.83 2.20
CA ALA A 67 10.35 22.47 2.27
C ALA A 67 11.28 21.83 3.32
N ALA A 68 10.73 21.46 4.49
CA ALA A 68 11.46 20.72 5.51
C ALA A 68 11.89 19.32 5.01
N LEU A 69 10.95 18.53 4.46
CA LEU A 69 11.23 17.21 3.90
C LEU A 69 12.31 17.24 2.82
N LYS A 70 12.25 18.21 1.90
CA LYS A 70 13.28 18.38 0.88
C LYS A 70 14.66 18.68 1.49
N SER A 71 14.69 19.51 2.53
CA SER A 71 15.92 19.88 3.24
C SER A 71 16.51 18.73 4.06
N ALA A 72 15.69 17.76 4.50
CA ALA A 72 16.12 16.52 5.12
C ALA A 72 16.65 15.47 4.11
N GLY A 73 16.60 15.75 2.81
CA GLY A 73 17.04 14.82 1.75
C GLY A 73 15.98 13.82 1.29
N ALA A 74 14.71 13.97 1.68
CA ALA A 74 13.64 13.08 1.22
C ALA A 74 13.49 13.15 -0.31
N ALA A 75 13.24 12.00 -0.93
CA ALA A 75 13.04 11.88 -2.37
C ALA A 75 11.66 12.42 -2.79
N GLY A 76 10.64 12.23 -1.95
CA GLY A 76 9.27 12.60 -2.27
C GLY A 76 8.28 12.43 -1.13
N ILE A 77 7.00 12.49 -1.50
CA ILE A 77 5.85 12.23 -0.62
C ILE A 77 4.97 11.11 -1.20
N MET A 78 4.19 10.46 -0.35
CA MET A 78 3.11 9.54 -0.74
C MET A 78 1.77 10.15 -0.33
N VAL A 79 0.76 10.07 -1.20
CA VAL A 79 -0.57 10.64 -0.95
C VAL A 79 -1.71 9.74 -1.43
N ASP A 80 -2.72 9.61 -0.57
CA ASP A 80 -4.01 8.99 -0.88
C ASP A 80 -4.87 9.87 -1.81
N VAL A 81 -5.15 9.37 -3.01
CA VAL A 81 -6.12 9.94 -3.95
C VAL A 81 -7.47 9.29 -3.70
N TRP A 82 -8.20 9.84 -2.72
CA TRP A 82 -9.45 9.30 -2.21
C TRP A 82 -10.56 9.32 -3.25
N TRP A 83 -11.06 8.13 -3.61
CA TRP A 83 -12.17 8.00 -4.55
C TRP A 83 -13.41 8.77 -4.07
N GLY A 84 -13.76 8.64 -2.79
CA GLY A 84 -14.90 9.32 -2.17
C GLY A 84 -14.77 10.84 -2.01
N ILE A 85 -13.60 11.43 -2.27
CA ILE A 85 -13.42 12.89 -2.40
C ILE A 85 -13.53 13.28 -3.87
N ALA A 86 -12.76 12.60 -4.73
CA ALA A 86 -12.58 13.00 -6.11
C ALA A 86 -13.77 12.66 -7.03
N GLU A 87 -14.62 11.68 -6.72
CA GLU A 87 -15.88 11.40 -7.45
C GLU A 87 -17.13 11.62 -6.56
N SER A 88 -17.07 12.60 -5.66
CA SER A 88 -18.07 12.87 -4.62
C SER A 88 -19.43 13.38 -5.17
N GLU A 89 -19.40 14.26 -6.17
CA GLU A 89 -20.61 14.87 -6.77
C GLU A 89 -21.42 13.89 -7.65
N GLY A 90 -20.81 12.78 -8.07
CA GLY A 90 -21.51 11.67 -8.72
C GLY A 90 -20.74 11.02 -9.88
N PRO A 91 -21.34 10.01 -10.53
CA PRO A 91 -20.67 9.20 -11.55
C PRO A 91 -20.04 10.02 -12.68
N GLY A 92 -18.74 9.88 -12.88
CA GLY A 92 -17.99 10.58 -13.92
C GLY A 92 -17.70 12.06 -13.62
N GLN A 93 -18.14 12.59 -12.48
CA GLN A 93 -17.89 13.98 -12.09
C GLN A 93 -16.68 14.05 -11.17
N TYR A 94 -15.51 14.26 -11.79
CA TYR A 94 -14.23 14.22 -11.09
C TYR A 94 -13.75 15.60 -10.66
N ASN A 95 -13.45 15.78 -9.36
CA ASN A 95 -12.78 16.96 -8.82
C ASN A 95 -11.39 16.63 -8.28
N PHE A 96 -10.35 16.99 -9.03
CA PHE A 96 -8.95 16.82 -8.63
C PHE A 96 -8.25 18.13 -8.23
N ALA A 97 -8.97 19.24 -8.01
CA ALA A 97 -8.36 20.57 -7.84
C ALA A 97 -7.30 20.63 -6.72
N GLY A 98 -7.62 20.15 -5.51
CA GLY A 98 -6.67 20.07 -4.39
C GLY A 98 -5.51 19.09 -4.61
N TYR A 99 -5.72 18.05 -5.41
CA TYR A 99 -4.65 17.13 -5.82
C TYR A 99 -3.70 17.78 -6.83
N ILE A 100 -4.21 18.52 -7.81
CA ILE A 100 -3.40 19.29 -8.77
C ILE A 100 -2.58 20.36 -8.05
N GLU A 101 -3.17 21.03 -7.04
CA GLU A 101 -2.48 21.97 -6.15
C GLU A 101 -1.29 21.29 -5.43
N LEU A 102 -1.47 20.07 -4.92
CA LEU A 102 -0.41 19.29 -4.29
C LEU A 102 0.72 18.94 -5.24
N MET A 103 0.40 18.45 -6.45
CA MET A 103 1.40 18.07 -7.45
C MET A 103 2.27 19.27 -7.86
N GLU A 104 1.65 20.44 -8.05
CA GLU A 104 2.38 21.67 -8.39
C GLU A 104 3.25 22.16 -7.22
N MET A 105 2.82 21.98 -5.97
CA MET A 105 3.63 22.28 -4.78
C MET A 105 4.81 21.30 -4.63
N ALA A 106 4.61 20.00 -4.80
CA ALA A 106 5.66 19.00 -4.75
C ALA A 106 6.70 19.22 -5.86
N LYS A 107 6.25 19.50 -7.08
CA LYS A 107 7.07 19.88 -8.23
C LYS A 107 7.94 21.11 -7.93
N LYS A 108 7.35 22.18 -7.38
CA LYS A 108 8.08 23.40 -6.96
C LYS A 108 9.10 23.15 -5.85
N ALA A 109 8.80 22.23 -4.93
CA ALA A 109 9.75 21.79 -3.90
C ALA A 109 10.83 20.83 -4.42
N GLY A 110 10.76 20.38 -5.68
CA GLY A 110 11.69 19.38 -6.22
C GLY A 110 11.55 18.01 -5.55
N LEU A 111 10.33 17.66 -5.12
CA LEU A 111 9.96 16.38 -4.54
C LEU A 111 9.19 15.54 -5.56
N LYS A 112 9.39 14.21 -5.51
CA LYS A 112 8.58 13.24 -6.24
C LYS A 112 7.29 12.91 -5.47
N VAL A 113 6.34 12.26 -6.15
CA VAL A 113 5.05 11.85 -5.58
C VAL A 113 4.74 10.40 -5.96
N GLN A 114 4.44 9.58 -4.95
CA GLN A 114 3.75 8.30 -5.09
C GLN A 114 2.25 8.57 -4.84
N ALA A 115 1.40 8.22 -5.80
CA ALA A 115 -0.04 8.45 -5.68
C ALA A 115 -0.80 7.12 -5.49
N VAL A 116 -1.57 7.00 -4.42
CA VAL A 116 -2.39 5.82 -4.14
C VAL A 116 -3.79 6.05 -4.70
N MET A 117 -4.29 5.14 -5.53
CA MET A 117 -5.68 5.12 -5.98
C MET A 117 -6.53 4.52 -4.85
N SER A 118 -6.93 5.36 -3.89
CA SER A 118 -7.54 4.92 -2.63
C SER A 118 -9.05 4.71 -2.82
N PHE A 119 -9.39 3.54 -3.37
CA PHE A 119 -10.76 3.04 -3.58
C PHE A 119 -11.44 2.52 -2.29
N HIS A 120 -10.90 2.89 -1.12
CA HIS A 120 -11.35 2.47 0.20
C HIS A 120 -11.65 3.68 1.10
N GLN A 121 -12.37 3.47 2.21
CA GLN A 121 -12.71 4.53 3.14
C GLN A 121 -11.51 5.00 3.98
N CYS A 122 -11.26 6.30 3.99
CA CYS A 122 -10.28 6.95 4.87
C CYS A 122 -10.73 6.91 6.35
N GLY A 123 -10.26 5.91 7.09
CA GLY A 123 -10.64 5.70 8.50
C GLY A 123 -12.04 5.08 8.61
N GLY A 124 -12.11 3.83 9.07
CA GLY A 124 -13.31 3.01 8.93
C GLY A 124 -13.61 2.06 10.09
N ASN A 125 -12.89 2.12 11.22
CA ASN A 125 -13.17 1.28 12.39
C ASN A 125 -14.41 1.75 13.21
N VAL A 126 -15.49 2.16 12.53
CA VAL A 126 -16.76 2.62 13.11
C VAL A 126 -17.94 2.30 12.16
N GLY A 127 -18.80 1.36 12.57
CA GLY A 127 -20.07 1.01 11.88
C GLY A 127 -19.92 0.08 10.66
N ASP A 128 -20.65 -1.03 10.48
CA ASP A 128 -21.80 -1.57 11.24
C ASP A 128 -21.55 -2.98 11.80
N SER A 129 -22.38 -3.36 12.78
CA SER A 129 -22.38 -4.69 13.41
C SER A 129 -23.20 -5.74 12.63
N VAL A 130 -23.43 -6.93 13.22
CA VAL A 130 -24.13 -8.05 12.55
C VAL A 130 -23.43 -9.39 12.37
N LYS A 131 -22.71 -10.08 13.29
CA LYS A 131 -22.42 -11.51 12.95
C LYS A 131 -23.79 -12.19 13.00
N CYS A 132 -24.33 -12.56 11.83
CA CYS A 132 -25.76 -12.43 11.44
C CYS A 132 -26.10 -11.20 10.51
N GLY A 133 -25.29 -10.91 9.46
CA GLY A 133 -25.55 -9.80 8.49
C GLY A 133 -24.60 -8.57 8.45
N ARG A 134 -23.35 -8.68 8.94
CA ARG A 134 -22.35 -7.59 9.11
C ARG A 134 -21.95 -7.08 7.73
N ARG A 135 -22.04 -5.77 7.51
CA ARG A 135 -21.54 -5.10 6.29
C ARG A 135 -20.36 -4.23 6.66
N ASN A 136 -19.19 -4.58 6.16
CA ASN A 136 -18.09 -3.63 6.08
C ASN A 136 -18.37 -2.72 4.86
N TYR A 137 -18.35 -1.40 5.07
CA TYR A 137 -18.59 -0.38 4.03
C TYR A 137 -17.30 0.29 3.52
N GLU A 138 -16.14 -0.11 4.04
CA GLU A 138 -14.82 0.42 3.71
C GLU A 138 -14.41 0.14 2.26
N TYR A 139 -14.83 -1.00 1.70
CA TYR A 139 -14.49 -1.44 0.34
C TYR A 139 -15.63 -2.25 -0.29
N ILE A 140 -15.71 -2.28 -1.62
CA ILE A 140 -16.72 -3.04 -2.36
C ILE A 140 -16.28 -4.50 -2.47
N SER A 141 -17.14 -5.47 -2.13
CA SER A 141 -16.81 -6.90 -2.27
C SER A 141 -16.42 -7.25 -3.70
N LEU A 142 -15.29 -7.95 -3.86
CA LEU A 142 -14.77 -8.44 -5.13
C LEU A 142 -15.77 -9.33 -5.90
N GLY A 143 -16.72 -9.96 -5.19
CA GLY A 143 -17.80 -10.71 -5.81
C GLY A 143 -18.71 -9.85 -6.71
N ALA A 144 -18.64 -8.51 -6.58
CA ALA A 144 -19.37 -7.56 -7.40
C ALA A 144 -18.56 -6.95 -8.56
N ASP A 145 -17.26 -7.25 -8.71
CA ASP A 145 -16.31 -6.55 -9.60
C ASP A 145 -16.78 -6.36 -11.05
N THR A 146 -17.46 -7.36 -11.60
CA THR A 146 -17.96 -7.39 -12.99
C THR A 146 -19.45 -7.04 -13.11
N LEU A 147 -20.14 -6.85 -11.99
CA LEU A 147 -21.59 -6.63 -11.96
C LEU A 147 -21.92 -5.13 -12.06
N PRO A 148 -22.83 -4.69 -12.95
CA PRO A 148 -23.13 -3.27 -13.20
C PRO A 148 -24.00 -2.61 -12.10
N ALA A 149 -23.62 -2.79 -10.84
CA ALA A 149 -24.36 -2.37 -9.65
C ALA A 149 -24.27 -0.86 -9.33
N LEU A 150 -23.31 -0.14 -9.92
CA LEU A 150 -23.02 1.27 -9.61
C LEU A 150 -23.60 2.18 -10.69
N LYS A 151 -24.94 2.36 -10.66
CA LYS A 151 -25.70 3.15 -11.66
C LYS A 151 -25.40 2.73 -13.11
N GLY A 152 -25.27 1.42 -13.35
CA GLY A 152 -25.00 0.84 -14.67
C GLY A 152 -23.53 0.54 -14.96
N ARG A 153 -22.58 0.99 -14.12
CA ARG A 153 -21.17 0.59 -14.17
C ARG A 153 -20.85 -0.50 -13.15
N SER A 154 -19.85 -1.33 -13.44
CA SER A 154 -19.26 -2.24 -12.44
C SER A 154 -18.18 -1.54 -11.60
N PRO A 155 -17.81 -2.08 -10.42
CA PRO A 155 -16.69 -1.58 -9.62
C PRO A 155 -15.40 -1.45 -10.45
N VAL A 156 -15.00 -2.49 -11.19
CA VAL A 156 -13.81 -2.44 -12.07
C VAL A 156 -13.91 -1.38 -13.16
N GLN A 157 -15.11 -1.13 -13.70
CA GLN A 157 -15.32 -0.02 -14.63
C GLN A 157 -15.15 1.35 -13.95
N CYS A 158 -15.71 1.54 -12.75
CA CYS A 158 -15.50 2.77 -11.97
C CYS A 158 -14.02 3.00 -11.64
N TYR A 159 -13.28 1.96 -11.23
CA TYR A 159 -11.84 2.05 -10.94
C TYR A 159 -11.05 2.43 -12.20
N ALA A 160 -11.36 1.81 -13.35
CA ALA A 160 -10.72 2.12 -14.62
C ALA A 160 -11.04 3.54 -15.13
N ASP A 161 -12.29 3.99 -15.00
CA ASP A 161 -12.70 5.35 -15.35
C ASP A 161 -11.99 6.38 -14.46
N PHE A 162 -11.93 6.14 -13.15
CA PHE A 162 -11.22 6.98 -12.19
C PHE A 162 -9.72 7.10 -12.52
N MET A 163 -9.04 5.98 -12.79
CA MET A 163 -7.62 5.99 -13.15
C MET A 163 -7.35 6.69 -14.48
N ARG A 164 -8.25 6.57 -15.48
CA ARG A 164 -8.16 7.35 -16.73
C ARG A 164 -8.32 8.84 -16.47
N ALA A 165 -9.35 9.23 -15.70
CA ALA A 165 -9.58 10.62 -15.34
C ALA A 165 -8.40 11.22 -14.55
N PHE A 166 -7.84 10.47 -13.60
CA PHE A 166 -6.65 10.88 -12.86
C PHE A 166 -5.45 11.06 -13.80
N ARG A 167 -5.17 10.09 -14.68
CA ARG A 167 -4.11 10.21 -15.70
C ARG A 167 -4.27 11.47 -16.55
N ASP A 168 -5.48 11.75 -17.03
CA ASP A 168 -5.73 12.86 -17.95
C ASP A 168 -5.59 14.23 -17.25
N HIS A 169 -6.05 14.36 -16.00
CA HIS A 169 -5.86 15.57 -15.20
C HIS A 169 -4.42 15.76 -14.72
N MET A 170 -3.69 14.67 -14.46
CA MET A 170 -2.32 14.69 -13.95
C MET A 170 -1.24 14.55 -15.03
N ALA A 171 -1.61 14.52 -16.31
CA ALA A 171 -0.67 14.37 -17.43
C ALA A 171 0.56 15.33 -17.38
N PRO A 172 0.46 16.60 -16.94
CA PRO A 172 1.62 17.49 -16.78
C PRO A 172 2.64 17.08 -15.68
N TYR A 173 2.28 16.10 -14.85
CA TYR A 173 3.06 15.63 -13.70
C TYR A 173 3.54 14.18 -13.85
N MET A 174 2.89 13.38 -14.70
CA MET A 174 3.19 11.96 -14.92
C MET A 174 4.61 11.72 -15.45
N GLY A 175 5.30 10.71 -14.91
CA GLY A 175 6.68 10.36 -15.28
C GLY A 175 7.75 11.37 -14.85
N ASN A 176 7.35 12.52 -14.30
CA ASN A 176 8.25 13.52 -13.76
C ASN A 176 8.02 13.74 -12.27
N THR A 177 6.94 14.43 -11.88
CA THR A 177 6.62 14.67 -10.46
C THR A 177 6.00 13.41 -9.86
N ILE A 178 5.01 12.81 -10.52
CA ILE A 178 4.46 11.52 -10.14
C ILE A 178 5.38 10.43 -10.69
N CYS A 179 5.95 9.62 -9.79
CA CYS A 179 6.89 8.54 -10.15
C CYS A 179 6.31 7.14 -9.92
N GLU A 180 5.20 7.02 -9.19
CA GLU A 180 4.60 5.73 -8.83
C GLU A 180 3.08 5.88 -8.69
N ILE A 181 2.35 4.84 -9.11
CA ILE A 181 0.92 4.68 -8.85
C ILE A 181 0.73 3.37 -8.08
N GLN A 182 0.19 3.47 -6.86
CA GLN A 182 -0.28 2.30 -6.12
C GLN A 182 -1.79 2.16 -6.33
N VAL A 183 -2.28 0.93 -6.52
CA VAL A 183 -3.72 0.68 -6.74
C VAL A 183 -4.29 0.01 -5.49
N GLY A 184 -5.22 0.68 -4.82
CA GLY A 184 -5.87 0.11 -3.63
C GLY A 184 -6.81 -1.04 -4.02
N MET A 185 -6.56 -2.25 -3.50
CA MET A 185 -7.28 -3.47 -3.89
C MET A 185 -8.16 -4.06 -2.77
N GLY A 186 -8.43 -3.28 -1.72
CA GLY A 186 -9.18 -3.75 -0.56
C GLY A 186 -9.20 -2.75 0.61
N PRO A 187 -9.58 -3.20 1.82
CA PRO A 187 -9.53 -2.38 3.04
C PRO A 187 -8.11 -1.89 3.31
N ALA A 188 -7.98 -0.65 3.79
CA ALA A 188 -6.73 0.11 3.88
C ALA A 188 -5.89 0.16 2.58
N GLY A 189 -6.48 -0.15 1.42
CA GLY A 189 -5.81 -0.28 0.13
C GLY A 189 -5.13 -1.64 -0.11
N GLU A 190 -5.08 -2.51 0.89
CA GLU A 190 -4.34 -3.77 0.84
C GLU A 190 -5.13 -4.86 0.08
N LEU A 191 -4.44 -5.72 -0.68
CA LEU A 191 -5.05 -6.89 -1.37
C LEU A 191 -5.41 -7.99 -0.37
N ARG A 192 -6.49 -7.80 0.38
CA ARG A 192 -6.98 -8.76 1.37
C ARG A 192 -8.48 -8.62 1.61
N TYR A 193 -9.02 -9.55 2.39
CA TYR A 193 -10.33 -9.40 3.00
C TYR A 193 -10.26 -8.57 4.29
N PRO A 194 -11.36 -7.92 4.72
CA PRO A 194 -11.45 -7.25 6.02
C PRO A 194 -11.67 -8.27 7.15
N SER A 195 -10.74 -9.22 7.34
CA SER A 195 -10.88 -10.33 8.30
C SER A 195 -10.63 -9.93 9.77
N TYR A 196 -9.99 -8.79 10.01
CA TYR A 196 -9.67 -8.24 11.35
C TYR A 196 -10.19 -6.79 11.53
N PRO A 197 -11.50 -6.53 11.42
CA PRO A 197 -12.06 -5.20 11.64
C PRO A 197 -12.03 -4.87 13.14
N GLU A 198 -11.14 -3.98 13.58
CA GLU A 198 -11.11 -3.48 14.97
C GLU A 198 -12.38 -2.67 15.32
N SER A 199 -13.22 -2.39 14.32
CA SER A 199 -14.43 -1.58 14.39
C SER A 199 -15.35 -2.03 15.52
N ASN A 200 -15.67 -1.09 16.43
CA ASN A 200 -16.54 -1.33 17.60
C ASN A 200 -16.08 -2.51 18.49
N GLY A 201 -14.78 -2.84 18.52
CA GLY A 201 -14.26 -4.00 19.24
C GLY A 201 -14.67 -5.35 18.64
N THR A 202 -15.05 -5.38 17.35
CA THR A 202 -15.41 -6.62 16.64
C THR A 202 -14.24 -7.62 16.65
N TRP A 203 -13.04 -7.13 16.35
CA TRP A 203 -11.79 -7.87 16.47
C TRP A 203 -10.82 -7.12 17.41
N SER A 204 -9.90 -7.85 18.02
CA SER A 204 -8.76 -7.32 18.76
C SER A 204 -7.58 -8.27 18.63
N PHE A 205 -6.37 -7.73 18.49
CA PHE A 205 -5.15 -8.53 18.43
C PHE A 205 -4.97 -9.37 19.72
N PRO A 206 -4.63 -10.67 19.65
CA PRO A 206 -4.20 -11.45 18.48
C PRO A 206 -5.26 -12.44 17.94
N GLY A 207 -6.55 -12.07 17.92
CA GLY A 207 -7.62 -12.96 17.48
C GLY A 207 -7.47 -13.48 16.04
N ILE A 208 -8.02 -14.66 15.75
CA ILE A 208 -7.95 -15.31 14.43
C ILE A 208 -8.66 -14.57 13.27
N GLY A 209 -9.59 -13.66 13.57
CA GLY A 209 -10.42 -13.02 12.55
C GLY A 209 -11.56 -13.92 12.03
N GLU A 210 -12.18 -13.53 10.92
CA GLU A 210 -13.24 -14.32 10.26
C GLU A 210 -13.18 -14.25 8.73
N PHE A 211 -13.65 -15.30 8.05
CA PHE A 211 -13.87 -15.32 6.60
C PHE A 211 -14.93 -14.27 6.19
N GLN A 212 -14.71 -13.57 5.07
CA GLN A 212 -15.54 -12.43 4.63
C GLN A 212 -16.24 -12.68 3.28
N CYS A 213 -16.68 -13.92 3.03
CA CYS A 213 -17.24 -14.36 1.75
C CYS A 213 -18.76 -14.65 1.78
N TYR A 214 -19.48 -14.07 2.74
CA TYR A 214 -20.90 -14.39 2.99
C TYR A 214 -21.89 -13.53 2.19
N ASP A 215 -21.42 -12.56 1.38
CA ASP A 215 -22.30 -11.81 0.48
C ASP A 215 -22.88 -12.71 -0.64
N ARG A 216 -23.98 -12.25 -1.25
CA ARG A 216 -24.73 -13.05 -2.22
C ARG A 216 -23.94 -13.46 -3.47
N TYR A 217 -22.92 -12.70 -3.84
CA TYR A 217 -22.11 -12.95 -5.04
C TYR A 217 -20.98 -13.91 -4.73
N MET A 218 -20.28 -13.72 -3.61
CA MET A 218 -19.27 -14.65 -3.12
C MET A 218 -19.88 -16.03 -2.82
N ARG A 219 -21.08 -16.10 -2.25
CA ARG A 219 -21.81 -17.38 -2.07
C ARG A 219 -22.21 -18.03 -3.39
N ALA A 220 -22.55 -17.26 -4.43
CA ALA A 220 -22.81 -17.81 -5.76
C ALA A 220 -21.53 -18.36 -6.42
N SER A 221 -20.39 -17.66 -6.24
CA SER A 221 -19.07 -18.13 -6.68
C SER A 221 -18.66 -19.44 -5.99
N LEU A 222 -18.77 -19.52 -4.66
CA LEU A 222 -18.49 -20.74 -3.90
C LEU A 222 -19.34 -21.93 -4.40
N LYS A 223 -20.64 -21.70 -4.61
CA LYS A 223 -21.54 -22.72 -5.12
C LYS A 223 -21.14 -23.21 -6.51
N ALA A 224 -20.83 -22.30 -7.44
CA ALA A 224 -20.39 -22.66 -8.79
C ALA A 224 -19.05 -23.44 -8.78
N ALA A 225 -18.10 -23.04 -7.92
CA ALA A 225 -16.83 -23.75 -7.75
C ALA A 225 -17.02 -25.17 -7.19
N ALA A 226 -17.94 -25.33 -6.23
CA ALA A 226 -18.28 -26.61 -5.63
C ALA A 226 -19.00 -27.56 -6.61
N GLU A 227 -19.90 -27.02 -7.44
CA GLU A 227 -20.53 -27.74 -8.55
C GLU A 227 -19.50 -28.20 -9.59
N ALA A 228 -18.53 -27.34 -9.94
CA ALA A 228 -17.48 -27.65 -10.92
C ALA A 228 -16.54 -28.81 -10.51
N VAL A 229 -16.29 -29.00 -9.20
CA VAL A 229 -15.49 -30.13 -8.68
C VAL A 229 -16.33 -31.38 -8.37
N GLY A 230 -17.63 -31.39 -8.70
CA GLY A 230 -18.52 -32.53 -8.42
C GLY A 230 -18.79 -32.75 -6.93
N ARG A 231 -18.82 -31.67 -6.15
CA ARG A 231 -19.11 -31.63 -4.70
C ARG A 231 -20.07 -30.48 -4.38
N PRO A 232 -21.28 -30.43 -4.97
CA PRO A 232 -22.21 -29.31 -4.78
C PRO A 232 -22.53 -29.00 -3.30
N GLU A 233 -22.43 -30.00 -2.42
CA GLU A 233 -22.60 -29.87 -0.98
C GLU A 233 -21.56 -28.97 -0.29
N TRP A 234 -20.35 -28.86 -0.85
CA TRP A 234 -19.32 -27.91 -0.41
C TRP A 234 -19.67 -26.44 -0.75
N GLY A 235 -20.69 -26.23 -1.58
CA GLY A 235 -21.14 -24.91 -2.04
C GLY A 235 -22.13 -24.20 -1.13
N ASN A 236 -22.62 -24.87 -0.08
CA ASN A 236 -23.76 -24.40 0.72
C ASN A 236 -23.43 -23.19 1.63
N ALA A 237 -22.27 -23.25 2.28
CA ALA A 237 -21.75 -22.26 3.22
C ALA A 237 -20.21 -22.36 3.30
N GLY A 238 -19.57 -21.38 3.94
CA GLY A 238 -18.18 -21.55 4.41
C GLY A 238 -18.11 -22.43 5.67
N PRO A 239 -16.91 -22.73 6.19
CA PRO A 239 -16.75 -23.62 7.34
C PRO A 239 -17.44 -23.08 8.59
N GLU A 240 -18.44 -23.81 9.10
CA GLU A 240 -19.23 -23.41 10.27
C GLU A 240 -18.43 -23.53 11.58
N ASP A 241 -17.38 -24.35 11.58
CA ASP A 241 -16.50 -24.62 12.71
C ASP A 241 -15.29 -23.68 12.80
N SER A 242 -15.27 -22.59 12.00
CA SER A 242 -14.19 -21.59 11.96
C SER A 242 -14.15 -20.64 13.16
N GLY A 243 -15.04 -20.80 14.14
CA GLY A 243 -15.08 -19.94 15.33
C GLY A 243 -15.45 -18.48 15.02
N SER A 244 -14.79 -17.55 15.72
CA SER A 244 -15.10 -16.12 15.68
C SER A 244 -13.88 -15.24 15.95
N TYR A 245 -13.99 -13.95 15.58
CA TYR A 245 -12.90 -12.96 15.50
C TYR A 245 -11.81 -13.08 16.59
N ASN A 246 -12.19 -13.22 17.85
CA ASN A 246 -11.29 -13.09 19.01
C ASN A 246 -10.90 -14.44 19.67
N GLN A 247 -11.19 -15.58 19.03
CA GLN A 247 -10.77 -16.89 19.53
C GLN A 247 -9.31 -17.21 19.16
N TRP A 248 -8.73 -18.21 19.83
CA TRP A 248 -7.46 -18.81 19.41
C TRP A 248 -7.67 -19.93 18.40
N PRO A 249 -6.68 -20.27 17.55
CA PRO A 249 -6.83 -21.34 16.54
C PRO A 249 -7.27 -22.69 17.14
N GLU A 250 -6.65 -23.08 18.26
CA GLU A 250 -6.91 -24.37 18.93
C GLU A 250 -8.30 -24.43 19.61
N ASP A 251 -8.99 -23.29 19.81
CA ASP A 251 -10.37 -23.22 20.33
C ASP A 251 -11.43 -23.50 19.25
N THR A 252 -11.02 -23.71 17.99
CA THR A 252 -11.92 -23.88 16.84
C THR A 252 -11.86 -25.29 16.26
N GLY A 253 -12.95 -25.76 15.67
CA GLY A 253 -12.94 -27.01 14.91
C GLY A 253 -12.10 -26.88 13.64
N PHE A 254 -12.14 -25.70 13.00
CA PHE A 254 -11.50 -25.51 11.70
C PHE A 254 -9.98 -25.32 11.78
N PHE A 255 -9.47 -24.45 12.67
CA PHE A 255 -8.07 -23.98 12.64
C PHE A 255 -7.11 -24.68 13.62
N ARG A 256 -7.61 -25.54 14.51
CA ARG A 256 -6.77 -26.35 15.41
C ARG A 256 -5.81 -27.26 14.62
N ARG A 257 -4.79 -27.81 15.28
CA ARG A 257 -3.74 -28.63 14.63
C ARG A 257 -4.27 -29.75 13.72
N GLU A 258 -5.30 -30.47 14.19
CA GLU A 258 -6.03 -31.50 13.44
C GLU A 258 -7.47 -31.01 13.23
N GLY A 259 -7.57 -29.87 12.53
CA GLY A 259 -8.81 -29.15 12.28
C GLY A 259 -9.37 -29.33 10.87
N GLY A 260 -10.58 -28.80 10.66
CA GLY A 260 -11.27 -28.79 9.38
C GLY A 260 -10.44 -28.26 8.21
N TRP A 261 -9.48 -27.36 8.46
CA TRP A 261 -8.58 -26.78 7.44
C TRP A 261 -7.83 -27.83 6.61
N ASN A 262 -7.49 -28.98 7.20
CA ASN A 262 -6.71 -30.03 6.54
C ASN A 262 -7.56 -31.18 5.94
N THR A 263 -8.87 -30.99 5.85
CA THR A 263 -9.78 -31.94 5.16
C THR A 263 -9.88 -31.60 3.67
N ASP A 264 -10.38 -32.52 2.83
CA ASP A 264 -10.63 -32.25 1.40
C ASP A 264 -11.49 -30.98 1.19
N TYR A 265 -12.54 -30.82 2.02
CA TYR A 265 -13.39 -29.63 2.02
C TYR A 265 -12.63 -28.38 2.50
N GLY A 266 -11.82 -28.50 3.56
CA GLY A 266 -11.01 -27.38 4.07
C GLY A 266 -9.99 -26.89 3.05
N GLN A 267 -9.28 -27.80 2.39
CA GLN A 267 -8.32 -27.50 1.34
C GLN A 267 -9.03 -26.90 0.11
N PHE A 268 -10.19 -27.45 -0.31
CA PHE A 268 -11.03 -26.86 -1.34
C PHE A 268 -11.48 -25.44 -0.97
N PHE A 269 -12.02 -25.23 0.23
CA PHE A 269 -12.52 -23.92 0.66
C PHE A 269 -11.39 -22.90 0.82
N MET A 270 -10.23 -23.28 1.34
CA MET A 270 -9.07 -22.39 1.47
C MET A 270 -8.47 -22.06 0.10
N SER A 271 -8.38 -23.04 -0.80
CA SER A 271 -8.01 -22.82 -2.20
C SER A 271 -9.00 -21.86 -2.87
N TRP A 272 -10.30 -22.13 -2.76
CA TRP A 272 -11.33 -21.25 -3.30
C TRP A 272 -11.31 -19.86 -2.66
N TYR A 273 -11.16 -19.70 -1.34
CA TYR A 273 -11.21 -18.38 -0.70
C TYR A 273 -9.99 -17.52 -1.06
N SER A 274 -8.82 -18.15 -1.22
CA SER A 274 -7.59 -17.50 -1.69
C SER A 274 -7.54 -17.27 -3.20
N GLN A 275 -8.22 -18.10 -4.02
CA GLN A 275 -8.33 -17.96 -5.49
C GLN A 275 -9.61 -17.24 -5.94
N ALA A 276 -10.58 -17.01 -5.04
CA ALA A 276 -11.71 -16.13 -5.25
C ALA A 276 -11.24 -14.67 -5.21
N GLN A 277 -10.11 -14.40 -4.58
CA GLN A 277 -9.17 -13.47 -5.20
C GLN A 277 -8.73 -14.06 -6.54
N CYS A 278 -9.52 -13.87 -7.61
CA CYS A 278 -9.03 -13.12 -8.76
C CYS A 278 -9.99 -12.97 -9.98
N MET A 279 -10.59 -11.78 -10.18
CA MET A 279 -10.73 -11.17 -11.53
C MET A 279 -9.60 -10.17 -11.94
N PRO A 280 -8.57 -9.84 -11.14
CA PRO A 280 -7.41 -9.13 -11.61
C PRO A 280 -6.41 -10.04 -12.36
N GLU A 281 -6.71 -11.30 -12.69
CA GLU A 281 -5.99 -11.91 -13.83
C GLU A 281 -6.16 -11.08 -15.11
N ALA A 282 -7.25 -10.33 -15.27
CA ALA A 282 -7.33 -9.28 -16.28
C ALA A 282 -6.70 -7.96 -15.81
N LEU A 283 -7.08 -7.46 -14.63
CA LEU A 283 -6.67 -6.13 -14.14
C LEU A 283 -5.22 -6.07 -13.62
N VAL A 284 -4.81 -6.97 -12.73
CA VAL A 284 -3.40 -7.18 -12.35
C VAL A 284 -2.58 -7.70 -13.51
N SER A 285 -3.02 -8.53 -14.47
CA SER A 285 -2.15 -8.75 -15.65
C SER A 285 -2.05 -7.53 -16.56
N GLN A 286 -3.07 -6.67 -16.69
CA GLN A 286 -2.89 -5.38 -17.38
C GLN A 286 -1.93 -4.45 -16.63
N VAL A 287 -2.11 -4.29 -15.32
CA VAL A 287 -1.27 -3.43 -14.47
C VAL A 287 0.15 -3.99 -14.33
N ALA A 288 0.31 -5.29 -14.16
CA ALA A 288 1.60 -5.97 -14.02
C ALA A 288 2.33 -6.13 -15.36
N ASN A 289 1.65 -6.35 -16.49
CA ASN A 289 2.32 -6.30 -17.79
C ASN A 289 2.75 -4.86 -18.10
N ALA A 290 1.92 -3.85 -17.85
CA ALA A 290 2.33 -2.44 -17.99
C ALA A 290 3.48 -2.07 -17.05
N ALA A 291 3.46 -2.53 -15.79
CA ALA A 291 4.53 -2.31 -14.83
C ALA A 291 5.83 -3.07 -15.18
N LYS A 292 5.72 -4.28 -15.75
CA LYS A 292 6.84 -5.12 -16.18
C LYS A 292 7.47 -4.62 -17.48
N GLU A 293 6.67 -4.17 -18.44
CA GLU A 293 7.12 -3.48 -19.65
C GLU A 293 7.78 -2.13 -19.30
N ALA A 294 7.37 -1.49 -18.19
CA ALA A 294 7.96 -0.26 -17.67
C ALA A 294 9.10 -0.46 -16.65
N GLY A 295 9.45 -1.69 -16.27
CA GLY A 295 10.56 -2.00 -15.34
C GLY A 295 10.35 -1.58 -13.89
N VAL A 296 9.12 -1.62 -13.36
CA VAL A 296 8.80 -1.19 -11.98
C VAL A 296 9.22 -2.25 -10.94
N GLY A 297 9.95 -1.81 -9.90
CA GLY A 297 10.41 -2.65 -8.79
C GLY A 297 9.59 -2.54 -7.50
N LEU A 298 10.03 -3.21 -6.42
CA LEU A 298 9.29 -3.37 -5.16
C LEU A 298 9.64 -2.30 -4.12
N ALA A 299 8.61 -1.74 -3.45
CA ALA A 299 8.74 -0.77 -2.36
C ALA A 299 8.30 -1.37 -1.01
N GLY A 300 8.71 -0.76 0.10
CA GLY A 300 8.34 -1.21 1.46
C GLY A 300 7.98 -0.06 2.41
N GLU A 301 7.13 -0.34 3.40
CA GLU A 301 6.60 0.67 4.32
C GLU A 301 6.62 0.18 5.78
N ASN A 302 6.70 1.10 6.75
CA ASN A 302 6.56 0.77 8.17
C ASN A 302 5.08 0.70 8.58
N ALA A 303 4.65 -0.43 9.15
CA ALA A 303 3.25 -0.66 9.54
C ALA A 303 2.73 0.22 10.71
N LEU A 304 3.63 0.85 11.48
CA LEU A 304 3.29 1.72 12.63
C LEU A 304 4.21 2.94 12.67
N PRO A 305 3.74 4.12 13.12
CA PRO A 305 4.60 5.27 13.40
C PRO A 305 5.67 4.93 14.45
N ARG A 306 6.94 5.17 14.11
CA ARG A 306 8.11 4.91 14.95
C ARG A 306 9.13 6.03 14.75
N TYR A 307 9.87 6.37 15.80
CA TYR A 307 10.87 7.46 15.80
C TYR A 307 12.14 7.08 16.59
N ASP A 308 12.28 5.80 16.93
CA ASP A 308 13.39 5.23 17.68
C ASP A 308 14.43 4.59 16.76
N GLU A 309 15.69 4.62 17.19
CA GLU A 309 16.84 4.16 16.41
C GLU A 309 16.74 2.68 16.06
N THR A 310 16.22 1.84 16.97
CA THR A 310 16.03 0.40 16.73
C THR A 310 15.10 0.12 15.55
N ALA A 311 14.02 0.90 15.39
CA ALA A 311 13.14 0.80 14.23
C ALA A 311 13.85 1.21 12.93
N HIS A 312 14.60 2.33 12.95
CA HIS A 312 15.36 2.81 11.79
C HIS A 312 16.47 1.82 11.38
N ASP A 313 17.20 1.26 12.34
CA ASP A 313 18.26 0.28 12.10
C ASP A 313 17.70 -1.03 11.50
N GLN A 314 16.52 -1.47 11.94
CA GLN A 314 15.84 -2.64 11.36
C GLN A 314 15.40 -2.38 9.91
N VAL A 315 14.87 -1.19 9.61
CA VAL A 315 14.52 -0.80 8.23
C VAL A 315 15.78 -0.78 7.36
N LEU A 316 16.88 -0.18 7.84
CA LEU A 316 18.16 -0.14 7.13
C LEU A 316 18.76 -1.52 6.87
N ALA A 317 18.71 -2.42 7.85
CA ALA A 317 19.18 -3.81 7.69
C ALA A 317 18.37 -4.54 6.61
N THR A 318 17.04 -4.40 6.65
CA THR A 318 16.12 -5.00 5.65
C THR A 318 16.35 -4.39 4.26
N ALA A 319 16.51 -3.07 4.18
CA ALA A 319 16.82 -2.34 2.96
C ALA A 319 18.14 -2.80 2.33
N ALA A 320 19.20 -2.96 3.14
CA ALA A 320 20.50 -3.41 2.67
C ALA A 320 20.47 -4.86 2.16
N GLU A 321 19.79 -5.77 2.87
CA GLU A 321 19.60 -7.16 2.44
C GLU A 321 18.85 -7.24 1.10
N LYS A 322 17.79 -6.44 0.93
CA LYS A 322 16.97 -6.47 -0.29
C LYS A 322 17.49 -5.60 -1.44
N ALA A 323 18.36 -4.63 -1.18
CA ALA A 323 19.10 -3.92 -2.22
C ALA A 323 20.19 -4.81 -2.85
N GLU A 324 20.81 -5.72 -2.09
CA GLU A 324 21.75 -6.73 -2.63
C GLU A 324 21.07 -7.78 -3.52
N GLU A 325 19.73 -7.90 -3.46
CA GLU A 325 18.90 -8.75 -4.33
C GLU A 325 18.19 -7.99 -5.48
N ASP A 326 18.41 -6.68 -5.64
CA ASP A 326 17.71 -5.78 -6.59
C ASP A 326 16.19 -5.61 -6.31
N ARG A 327 15.80 -5.72 -5.03
CA ARG A 327 14.40 -5.88 -4.56
C ARG A 327 13.82 -4.77 -3.71
N MET A 328 14.51 -3.66 -3.44
CA MET A 328 13.88 -2.51 -2.74
C MET A 328 14.21 -1.17 -3.39
N VAL A 329 13.26 -0.64 -4.18
CA VAL A 329 13.44 0.58 -4.99
C VAL A 329 13.02 1.86 -4.28
N ALA A 330 12.26 1.76 -3.18
CA ALA A 330 11.84 2.89 -2.35
C ALA A 330 11.44 2.43 -0.93
N PHE A 331 11.50 3.35 0.03
CA PHE A 331 10.91 3.18 1.36
C PHE A 331 9.95 4.33 1.67
N THR A 332 8.73 4.03 2.12
CA THR A 332 7.76 5.05 2.53
C THR A 332 7.65 5.11 4.06
N TYR A 333 7.91 6.29 4.62
CA TYR A 333 7.81 6.57 6.03
C TYR A 333 6.38 6.97 6.42
N LEU A 334 5.72 6.13 7.23
CA LEU A 334 4.40 6.37 7.80
C LEU A 334 4.56 6.98 9.22
N ARG A 335 4.09 8.21 9.50
CA ARG A 335 3.41 9.19 8.64
C ARG A 335 3.88 10.60 9.02
N MET A 336 3.79 11.55 8.09
CA MET A 336 3.91 12.97 8.40
C MET A 336 2.82 13.43 9.38
N GLY A 337 3.25 14.00 10.50
CA GLY A 337 2.41 14.57 11.55
C GLY A 337 3.25 15.48 12.45
N PRO A 338 2.65 16.16 13.45
CA PRO A 338 3.37 17.10 14.31
C PRO A 338 4.53 16.45 15.08
N ASP A 339 4.41 15.18 15.47
CA ASP A 339 5.46 14.44 16.19
C ASP A 339 6.73 14.23 15.37
N LEU A 340 6.63 14.07 14.05
CA LEU A 340 7.78 13.97 13.14
C LEU A 340 8.63 15.26 13.16
N PHE A 341 7.99 16.42 13.33
CA PHE A 341 8.62 17.73 13.37
C PHE A 341 9.05 18.17 14.77
N GLN A 342 8.94 17.32 15.80
CA GLN A 342 9.60 17.59 17.08
C GLN A 342 11.13 17.53 16.91
N PRO A 343 11.93 18.42 17.56
CA PRO A 343 13.36 18.57 17.26
C PRO A 343 14.19 17.27 17.29
N ASP A 344 13.99 16.40 18.29
CA ASP A 344 14.72 15.14 18.41
C ASP A 344 14.29 14.10 17.37
N ASN A 345 12.98 14.00 17.10
CA ASN A 345 12.44 13.10 16.08
C ASN A 345 12.89 13.53 14.68
N TRP A 346 12.88 14.83 14.41
CA TRP A 346 13.35 15.41 13.15
C TRP A 346 14.85 15.17 12.93
N ARG A 347 15.68 15.33 13.96
CA ARG A 347 17.11 15.00 13.91
C ARG A 347 17.35 13.53 13.59
N ARG A 348 16.60 12.62 14.23
CA ARG A 348 16.66 11.17 13.95
C ARG A 348 16.15 10.82 12.54
N PHE A 349 15.11 11.49 12.07
CA PHE A 349 14.57 11.31 10.71
C PHE A 349 15.57 11.76 9.65
N ALA A 350 16.19 12.94 9.81
CA ALA A 350 17.24 13.41 8.90
C ALA A 350 18.45 12.46 8.85
N ALA A 351 18.87 11.91 10.00
CA ALA A 351 19.91 10.89 10.06
C ALA A 351 19.50 9.57 9.36
N PHE A 352 18.25 9.15 9.51
CA PHE A 352 17.70 7.97 8.83
C PHE A 352 17.66 8.15 7.31
N VAL A 353 17.08 9.25 6.81
CA VAL A 353 17.03 9.57 5.38
C VAL A 353 18.43 9.59 4.77
N LYS A 354 19.39 10.19 5.49
CA LYS A 354 20.79 10.20 5.07
C LYS A 354 21.39 8.79 4.95
N ARG A 355 21.21 7.92 5.95
CA ARG A 355 21.69 6.52 5.93
C ARG A 355 21.02 5.64 4.87
N MET A 356 19.79 5.95 4.50
CA MET A 356 19.08 5.25 3.41
C MET A 356 19.61 5.67 2.03
N THR A 357 19.94 6.96 1.85
CA THR A 357 20.28 7.55 0.55
C THR A 357 21.77 7.53 0.21
N GLU A 358 22.67 7.47 1.20
CA GLU A 358 24.11 7.34 0.95
C GLU A 358 24.52 5.92 0.54
N THR A 359 25.48 5.84 -0.38
CA THR A 359 25.90 4.58 -1.00
C THR A 359 26.65 3.70 -0.01
N GLY A 360 26.14 2.50 0.25
CA GLY A 360 26.78 1.53 1.15
C GLY A 360 26.29 1.65 2.59
N VAL A 361 25.07 1.14 2.85
CA VAL A 361 24.39 1.11 4.17
C VAL A 361 25.25 0.53 5.32
N ARG A 362 26.35 -0.17 5.00
CA ARG A 362 27.28 -0.80 5.96
C ARG A 362 28.56 0.01 6.29
N ASP A 363 28.94 1.00 5.48
CA ASP A 363 30.26 1.70 5.60
C ASP A 363 30.16 3.18 6.04
N VAL A 364 28.96 3.74 6.22
CA VAL A 364 28.81 5.16 6.62
C VAL A 364 29.10 5.35 8.11
N SER A 365 30.04 6.23 8.45
CA SER A 365 30.37 6.57 9.85
C SER A 365 29.17 7.18 10.57
N ARG A 366 28.68 6.47 11.60
CA ARG A 366 27.52 6.89 12.40
C ARG A 366 27.71 8.28 13.03
N GLU A 367 28.89 8.58 13.57
CA GLU A 367 29.20 9.89 14.16
C GLU A 367 29.18 11.03 13.13
N GLN A 368 29.61 10.75 11.89
CA GLN A 368 29.59 11.75 10.81
C GLN A 368 28.14 12.07 10.42
N VAL A 369 27.32 11.05 10.19
CA VAL A 369 25.89 11.22 9.88
C VAL A 369 25.18 11.97 11.00
N GLU A 370 25.43 11.63 12.27
CA GLU A 370 24.78 12.30 13.40
C GLU A 370 25.17 13.79 13.47
N ARG A 371 26.44 14.15 13.21
CA ARG A 371 26.86 15.56 13.12
C ARG A 371 26.18 16.31 11.98
N GLU A 372 26.12 15.71 10.80
CA GLU A 372 25.56 16.34 9.60
C GLU A 372 24.02 16.45 9.68
N ALA A 373 23.35 15.43 10.20
CA ALA A 373 21.92 15.47 10.51
C ALA A 373 21.59 16.52 11.59
N GLN A 374 22.47 16.74 12.56
CA GLN A 374 22.34 17.81 13.53
C GLN A 374 22.53 19.21 12.89
N GLY A 375 23.42 19.33 11.90
CA GLY A 375 23.54 20.50 11.04
C GLY A 375 22.26 20.77 10.23
N VAL A 376 21.68 19.74 9.62
CA VAL A 376 20.39 19.82 8.90
C VAL A 376 19.26 20.23 9.83
N ALA A 377 19.14 19.61 11.01
CA ALA A 377 18.12 19.94 12.00
C ALA A 377 18.22 21.40 12.47
N HIS A 378 19.44 21.91 12.71
CA HIS A 378 19.67 23.31 13.04
C HIS A 378 19.32 24.24 11.87
N ALA A 379 19.74 23.92 10.64
CA ALA A 379 19.45 24.72 9.45
C ALA A 379 17.95 24.77 9.09
N THR A 380 17.20 23.72 9.43
CA THR A 380 15.77 23.59 9.13
C THR A 380 14.85 24.03 10.27
N GLN A 381 15.39 24.35 11.45
CA GLN A 381 14.63 24.62 12.69
C GLN A 381 13.46 25.59 12.51
N GLY A 382 13.63 26.68 11.76
CA GLY A 382 12.55 27.64 11.50
C GLY A 382 11.38 27.06 10.70
N VAL A 383 11.68 26.30 9.64
CA VAL A 383 10.68 25.67 8.75
C VAL A 383 10.00 24.50 9.46
N VAL A 384 10.76 23.74 10.26
CA VAL A 384 10.27 22.64 11.10
C VAL A 384 9.31 23.16 12.18
N GLN A 385 9.64 24.28 12.83
CA GLN A 385 8.75 24.92 13.80
C GLN A 385 7.46 25.43 13.15
N GLU A 386 7.54 26.01 11.94
CA GLU A 386 6.35 26.42 11.18
C GLU A 386 5.48 25.21 10.79
N ALA A 387 6.09 24.13 10.30
CA ALA A 387 5.39 22.89 9.97
C ALA A 387 4.70 22.25 11.19
N ALA A 388 5.39 22.16 12.33
CA ALA A 388 4.82 21.63 13.57
C ALA A 388 3.61 22.46 14.04
N VAL A 389 3.76 23.79 14.12
CA VAL A 389 2.67 24.71 14.52
C VAL A 389 1.48 24.63 13.56
N ALA A 390 1.74 24.56 12.25
CA ALA A 390 0.70 24.54 11.24
C ALA A 390 0.01 23.16 11.06
N LEU A 391 0.56 22.08 11.65
CA LEU A 391 -0.07 20.75 11.73
C LEU A 391 -0.79 20.48 13.06
N CYS A 392 -0.48 21.23 14.12
CA CYS A 392 -1.20 21.20 15.40
C CYS A 392 -2.49 22.05 15.41
N ASN A 393 -2.65 22.93 14.42
CA ASN A 393 -3.86 23.73 14.17
C ASN A 393 -4.52 23.32 12.84
#